data_AF-A0A7J8ZCP7-F1
#
_entry.id   AF-A0A7J8ZCP7-F1
#
_cell.length_a   1.000
_cell.length_b   1.000
_cell.length_c   1.000
_cell.angle_alpha   90.00
_cell.angle_beta   90.00
_cell.angle_gamma   90.00
#
_symmetry.space_group_name_H-M   'P 1'
#
loop_
_entity.id
_entity.type
_entity.pdbx_description
1 polymer ?
#
loop_
_entity_poly.entity_id
_entity_poly.type
_entity_poly.pdbx_seq_one_letter_code
_entity_poly.pdbx_strand_id
1 'polypeptide(L)'
;MGTKVEWLYYILQSFNSGNLVRYEELCRVHNAALSAQPALVENEKKLLEKINILCLMEIIFSRPSDDRTIPLKVIAERTKLSIEDVEYLLMKSLSVRLIEGIIDQVEGTIHVSWVQPRVLGIPQIKSLRDRLDNWMGKVHNAWLSIEAETPDLVAS
;
A
#
# COMPACT_ATOMS: atom_id res chain seq x y z
N MET A 1 -8.46 -26.08 -7.24
CA MET A 1 -9.57 -25.52 -6.46
C MET A 1 -10.39 -26.70 -5.96
N GLY A 2 -10.70 -26.78 -4.65
CA GLY A 2 -11.35 -27.94 -4.04
C GLY A 2 -10.53 -28.74 -3.01
N THR A 3 -9.44 -28.19 -2.45
CA THR A 3 -8.70 -28.85 -1.35
C THR A 3 -9.19 -28.38 0.01
N LYS A 4 -9.11 -29.22 1.05
CA LYS A 4 -9.50 -28.89 2.44
C LYS A 4 -8.84 -27.62 3.02
N VAL A 5 -7.75 -27.14 2.41
CA VAL A 5 -6.96 -25.96 2.84
C VAL A 5 -7.16 -24.73 1.95
N GLU A 6 -8.12 -24.74 1.03
CA GLU A 6 -8.35 -23.65 0.07
C GLU A 6 -8.65 -22.30 0.74
N TRP A 7 -9.29 -22.31 1.92
CA TRP A 7 -9.51 -21.11 2.72
C TRP A 7 -8.22 -20.33 3.02
N LEU A 8 -7.11 -21.05 3.25
CA LEU A 8 -5.82 -20.43 3.57
C LEU A 8 -5.27 -19.65 2.38
N TYR A 9 -5.48 -20.15 1.16
CA TYR A 9 -5.11 -19.45 -0.06
C TYR A 9 -5.83 -18.09 -0.16
N TYR A 10 -7.15 -18.05 0.08
CA TYR A 10 -7.91 -16.80 0.01
C TYR A 10 -7.53 -15.82 1.13
N ILE A 11 -7.22 -16.31 2.33
CA ILE A 11 -6.69 -15.49 3.40
C ILE A 11 -5.35 -14.88 2.98
N LEU A 12 -4.39 -15.69 2.51
CA LEU A 12 -3.08 -15.20 2.04
C LEU A 12 -3.20 -14.19 0.90
N GLN A 13 -4.11 -14.42 -0.04
CA GLN A 13 -4.40 -13.48 -1.12
C GLN A 13 -4.90 -12.14 -0.56
N SER A 14 -5.75 -12.16 0.47
CA SER A 14 -6.27 -10.96 1.10
C SER A 14 -5.17 -10.19 1.85
N PHE A 15 -4.27 -10.90 2.55
CA PHE A 15 -3.05 -10.31 3.13
C PHE A 15 -2.20 -9.60 2.06
N ASN A 16 -1.89 -10.26 0.96
CA ASN A 16 -1.06 -9.68 -0.09
C ASN A 16 -1.71 -8.43 -0.73
N SER A 17 -3.02 -8.44 -0.90
CA SER A 17 -3.77 -7.27 -1.40
C SER A 17 -3.96 -6.16 -0.37
N GLY A 18 -3.70 -6.41 0.93
CA GLY A 18 -4.01 -5.46 2.01
C GLY A 18 -5.51 -5.15 2.13
N ASN A 19 -6.41 -6.02 1.67
CA ASN A 19 -7.85 -5.79 1.70
C ASN A 19 -8.46 -6.29 3.01
N LEU A 20 -8.63 -5.37 3.96
CA LEU A 20 -9.14 -5.67 5.30
C LEU A 20 -10.61 -6.13 5.27
N VAL A 21 -11.43 -5.56 4.38
CA VAL A 21 -12.85 -5.94 4.23
C VAL A 21 -12.98 -7.40 3.83
N ARG A 22 -12.22 -7.80 2.80
CA ARG A 22 -12.19 -9.19 2.33
C ARG A 22 -11.62 -10.14 3.39
N TYR A 23 -10.61 -9.70 4.13
CA TYR A 23 -10.04 -10.48 5.22
C TYR A 23 -11.08 -10.77 6.32
N GLU A 24 -11.81 -9.76 6.79
CA GLU A 24 -12.87 -9.94 7.79
C GLU A 24 -13.99 -10.87 7.32
N GLU A 25 -14.41 -10.74 6.06
CA GLU A 25 -15.41 -11.62 5.46
C GLU A 25 -14.93 -13.07 5.44
N LEU A 26 -13.70 -13.31 4.99
CA LEU A 26 -13.12 -14.66 4.99
C LEU A 26 -12.94 -15.22 6.39
N CYS A 27 -12.60 -14.38 7.38
CA CYS A 27 -12.54 -14.79 8.78
C CYS A 27 -13.91 -15.24 9.30
N ARG A 28 -15.00 -14.55 8.91
CA ARG A 28 -16.36 -14.97 9.26
C ARG A 28 -16.74 -16.29 8.59
N VAL A 29 -16.49 -16.42 7.29
CA VAL A 29 -16.85 -17.62 6.51
C VAL A 29 -16.06 -18.86 6.96
N HIS A 30 -14.78 -18.69 7.29
CA HIS A 30 -13.87 -19.79 7.64
C HIS A 30 -13.53 -19.85 9.13
N ASN A 31 -14.36 -19.25 9.99
CA ASN A 31 -14.11 -19.17 11.44
C ASN A 31 -13.83 -20.54 12.08
N ALA A 32 -14.60 -21.57 11.70
CA ALA A 32 -14.40 -22.93 12.20
C ALA A 32 -13.00 -23.48 11.88
N ALA A 33 -12.49 -23.23 10.67
CA ALA A 33 -11.17 -23.68 10.24
C ALA A 33 -10.05 -22.87 10.91
N LEU A 34 -10.25 -21.55 11.10
CA LEU A 34 -9.31 -20.67 11.80
C LEU A 34 -9.20 -21.05 13.28
N SER A 35 -10.34 -21.25 13.94
CA SER A 35 -10.41 -21.63 15.36
C SER A 35 -9.89 -23.03 15.63
N ALA A 36 -9.96 -23.93 14.64
CA ALA A 36 -9.39 -25.27 14.73
C ALA A 36 -7.85 -25.28 14.72
N GLN A 37 -7.19 -24.16 14.42
CA GLN A 37 -5.74 -24.03 14.43
C GLN A 37 -5.28 -23.19 15.64
N PRO A 38 -4.78 -23.80 16.74
CA PRO A 38 -4.39 -23.09 17.96
C PRO A 38 -3.38 -21.97 17.74
N ALA A 39 -2.41 -22.16 16.83
CA ALA A 39 -1.37 -21.16 16.55
C ALA A 39 -1.94 -19.86 15.97
N LEU A 40 -3.05 -19.92 15.21
CA LEU A 40 -3.70 -18.73 14.65
C LEU A 40 -4.49 -17.98 15.71
N VAL A 41 -5.17 -18.71 16.60
CA VAL A 41 -5.92 -18.12 17.72
C VAL A 41 -4.98 -17.42 18.70
N GLU A 42 -3.86 -18.06 19.06
CA GLU A 42 -2.85 -17.48 19.95
C GLU A 42 -2.21 -16.20 19.36
N ASN A 43 -2.06 -16.14 18.03
CA ASN A 43 -1.41 -15.04 17.34
C ASN A 43 -2.40 -14.09 16.63
N GLU A 44 -3.69 -14.14 16.96
CA GLU A 44 -4.74 -13.34 16.30
C GLU A 44 -4.41 -11.85 16.29
N LYS A 45 -3.96 -11.31 17.43
CA LYS A 45 -3.55 -9.90 17.53
C LYS A 45 -2.41 -9.54 16.58
N LYS A 46 -1.39 -10.42 16.46
CA LYS A 46 -0.26 -10.21 15.54
C LYS A 46 -0.71 -10.27 14.08
N LEU A 47 -1.69 -11.13 13.76
CA LEU A 47 -2.26 -11.21 12.42
C LEU A 47 -3.03 -9.93 12.07
N LEU A 48 -3.82 -9.39 13.01
CA LEU A 48 -4.52 -8.11 12.85
C LEU A 48 -3.57 -6.95 12.64
N GLU A 49 -2.49 -6.87 13.43
CA GLU A 49 -1.44 -5.87 13.20
C GLU A 49 -0.81 -6.02 11.82
N LYS A 50 -0.52 -7.26 11.40
CA LYS A 50 0.11 -7.53 10.11
C LYS A 50 -0.78 -7.13 8.93
N ILE A 51 -2.08 -7.42 8.96
CA ILE A 51 -2.99 -7.00 7.88
C ILE A 51 -3.16 -5.48 7.84
N ASN A 52 -3.18 -4.79 8.99
CA ASN A 52 -3.23 -3.33 9.05
C ASN A 52 -1.98 -2.68 8.43
N ILE A 53 -0.80 -3.22 8.72
CA ILE A 53 0.45 -2.77 8.08
C ILE A 53 0.40 -3.03 6.57
N LEU A 54 -0.06 -4.20 6.11
CA LEU A 54 -0.15 -4.50 4.68
C LEU A 54 -1.18 -3.62 3.95
N CYS A 55 -2.26 -3.24 4.62
CA CYS A 55 -3.24 -2.27 4.13
C CYS A 55 -2.59 -0.89 3.97
N LEU A 56 -1.87 -0.40 4.99
CA LEU A 56 -1.11 0.84 4.93
C LEU A 56 -0.11 0.85 3.76
N MET A 57 0.66 -0.23 3.59
CA MET A 57 1.60 -0.35 2.47
C MET A 57 0.90 -0.25 1.11
N GLU A 58 -0.27 -0.89 0.95
CA GLU A 58 -1.03 -0.80 -0.29
C GLU A 58 -1.59 0.60 -0.54
N ILE A 59 -2.07 1.29 0.50
CA ILE A 59 -2.52 2.70 0.40
C ILE A 59 -1.38 3.55 -0.14
N ILE A 60 -0.18 3.43 0.46
CA ILE A 60 0.98 4.20 0.02
C ILE A 60 1.39 3.81 -1.41
N PHE A 61 1.48 2.52 -1.73
CA PHE A 61 1.91 2.05 -3.05
C PHE A 61 0.95 2.45 -4.17
N SER A 62 -0.36 2.45 -3.90
CA SER A 62 -1.39 2.82 -4.86
C SER A 62 -1.34 4.30 -5.27
N ARG A 63 -0.72 5.16 -4.47
CA ARG A 63 -0.51 6.58 -4.80
C ARG A 63 0.62 6.78 -5.81
N PRO A 64 0.54 7.83 -6.64
CA PRO A 64 1.60 8.17 -7.56
C PRO A 64 2.80 8.75 -6.79
N SER A 65 3.96 8.82 -7.45
CA SER A 65 5.21 9.19 -6.77
C SER A 65 5.31 10.67 -6.43
N ASP A 66 4.52 11.51 -7.09
CA ASP A 66 4.43 12.97 -6.91
C ASP A 66 3.48 13.40 -5.79
N ASP A 67 2.52 12.55 -5.40
CA ASP A 67 1.61 12.79 -4.26
C ASP A 67 1.75 11.69 -3.19
N ARG A 68 2.67 11.92 -2.26
CA ARG A 68 2.97 11.03 -1.12
C ARG A 68 2.50 11.57 0.22
N THR A 69 1.67 12.61 0.23
CA THR A 69 1.08 13.14 1.45
C THR A 69 -0.30 12.52 1.65
N ILE A 70 -0.49 11.82 2.75
CA ILE A 70 -1.68 11.00 2.99
C ILE A 70 -2.40 11.52 4.24
N PRO A 71 -3.67 11.93 4.14
CA PRO A 71 -4.46 12.26 5.32
C PRO A 71 -4.68 11.04 6.21
N LEU A 72 -4.50 11.20 7.53
CA LEU A 72 -4.72 10.15 8.53
C LEU A 72 -6.16 9.60 8.47
N LYS A 73 -7.13 10.44 8.12
CA LYS A 73 -8.53 10.04 7.90
C LYS A 73 -8.69 8.97 6.82
N VAL A 74 -7.97 9.09 5.70
CA VAL A 74 -8.01 8.11 4.61
C VAL A 74 -7.43 6.77 5.06
N ILE A 75 -6.40 6.80 5.89
CA ILE A 75 -5.79 5.59 6.46
C ILE A 75 -6.79 4.96 7.42
N ALA A 76 -7.36 5.73 8.35
CA ALA A 76 -8.35 5.27 9.33
C ALA A 76 -9.57 4.61 8.68
N GLU A 77 -10.13 5.21 7.63
CA GLU A 77 -11.26 4.64 6.88
C GLU A 77 -10.92 3.28 6.27
N ARG A 78 -9.70 3.12 5.74
CA ARG A 78 -9.26 1.91 5.04
C ARG A 78 -8.77 0.81 5.98
N THR A 79 -8.18 1.17 7.10
CA THR A 79 -7.74 0.22 8.15
C THR A 79 -8.83 -0.03 9.19
N LYS A 80 -9.95 0.70 9.15
CA LYS A 80 -11.01 0.66 10.16
C LYS A 80 -10.50 0.86 11.58
N LEU A 81 -9.49 1.72 11.72
CA LEU A 81 -8.87 2.07 12.99
C LEU A 81 -9.31 3.48 13.40
N SER A 82 -9.22 3.77 14.70
CA SER A 82 -9.30 5.15 15.17
C SER A 82 -8.09 5.95 14.66
N ILE A 83 -8.17 7.29 14.69
CA ILE A 83 -7.03 8.14 14.31
C ILE A 83 -5.82 7.88 15.24
N GLU A 84 -6.08 7.68 16.53
CA GLU A 84 -5.06 7.35 17.54
C GLU A 84 -4.34 6.04 17.21
N ASP A 85 -5.09 5.00 16.85
CA ASP A 85 -4.53 3.71 16.45
C ASP A 85 -3.75 3.79 15.11
N VAL A 86 -4.16 4.69 14.21
CA VAL A 86 -3.42 4.98 12.98
C VAL A 86 -2.07 5.60 13.31
N GLU A 87 -2.01 6.56 14.23
CA GLU A 87 -0.72 7.15 14.66
C GLU A 87 0.22 6.08 15.22
N TYR A 88 -0.29 5.18 16.06
CA TYR A 88 0.50 4.06 16.58
C TYR A 88 0.97 3.12 15.46
N LEU A 89 0.11 2.81 14.49
CA LEU A 89 0.45 2.01 13.31
C LEU A 89 1.57 2.67 12.48
N LEU A 90 1.49 3.99 12.29
CA LEU A 90 2.50 4.77 11.56
C LEU A 90 3.83 4.78 12.31
N MET A 91 3.83 5.08 13.62
CA MET A 91 5.02 5.05 14.47
C MET A 91 5.71 3.68 14.45
N LYS A 92 4.93 2.60 14.57
CA LYS A 92 5.46 1.23 14.50
C LYS A 92 6.07 0.95 13.13
N SER A 93 5.39 1.32 12.05
CA SER A 93 5.86 1.12 10.67
C SER A 93 7.15 1.88 10.37
N LEU A 94 7.29 3.10 10.91
CA LEU A 94 8.52 3.90 10.86
C LEU A 94 9.64 3.24 11.69
N SER A 95 9.32 2.78 12.92
CA SER A 95 10.29 2.17 13.85
C SER A 95 10.93 0.90 13.30
N VAL A 96 10.15 0.05 12.62
CA VAL A 96 10.65 -1.17 11.97
C VAL A 96 11.12 -0.94 10.53
N ARG A 97 11.19 0.33 10.10
CA ARG A 97 11.66 0.75 8.76
C ARG A 97 10.92 0.05 7.61
N LEU A 98 9.62 -0.14 7.77
CA LEU A 98 8.75 -0.53 6.65
C LEU A 98 8.45 0.67 5.76
N ILE A 99 8.42 1.86 6.36
CA ILE A 99 8.23 3.15 5.70
C ILE A 99 9.24 4.15 6.27
N GLU A 100 9.58 5.18 5.49
CA GLU A 100 10.26 6.39 5.98
C GLU A 100 9.38 7.59 5.64
N GLY A 101 9.31 8.58 6.54
CA GLY A 101 8.41 9.72 6.39
C GLY A 101 8.30 10.59 7.62
N ILE A 102 7.47 11.62 7.52
CA ILE A 102 7.22 12.62 8.57
C ILE A 102 5.70 12.67 8.82
N ILE A 103 5.31 12.53 10.09
CA ILE A 103 3.91 12.67 10.52
C ILE A 103 3.70 14.13 10.92
N ASP A 104 2.70 14.77 10.33
CA ASP A 104 2.17 16.07 10.75
C ASP A 104 0.83 15.84 11.44
N GLN A 105 0.86 15.81 12.77
CA GLN A 105 -0.33 15.58 13.58
C GLN A 105 -1.29 16.77 13.56
N VAL A 106 -0.78 18.01 13.39
CA VAL A 106 -1.59 19.23 13.39
C VAL A 106 -2.45 19.29 12.13
N GLU A 107 -1.84 19.04 10.97
CA GLU A 107 -2.55 18.93 9.69
C GLU A 107 -3.27 17.57 9.53
N GLY A 108 -2.95 16.59 10.38
CA GLY A 108 -3.50 15.24 10.31
C GLY A 108 -3.06 14.51 9.03
N THR A 109 -1.80 14.65 8.63
CA THR A 109 -1.23 14.02 7.44
C THR A 109 0.09 13.28 7.73
N ILE A 110 0.46 12.35 6.85
CA ILE A 110 1.81 11.79 6.81
C ILE A 110 2.40 12.00 5.42
N HIS A 111 3.61 12.53 5.37
CA HIS A 111 4.42 12.55 4.15
C HIS A 111 5.36 11.34 4.13
N VAL A 112 5.23 10.49 3.12
CA VAL A 112 6.03 9.25 3.00
C VAL A 112 7.13 9.41 1.95
N SER A 113 8.39 9.36 2.36
CA SER A 113 9.55 9.47 1.47
C SER A 113 9.96 8.12 0.87
N TRP A 114 9.72 7.02 1.58
CA TRP A 114 10.12 5.68 1.15
C TRP A 114 9.22 4.59 1.72
N VAL A 115 9.11 3.47 0.99
CA VAL A 115 8.39 2.26 1.38
C VAL A 115 9.24 1.05 1.03
N GLN A 116 9.25 0.04 1.91
CA GLN A 116 9.93 -1.21 1.65
C GLN A 116 9.32 -1.95 0.44
N PRO A 117 10.15 -2.36 -0.55
CA PRO A 117 9.68 -3.16 -1.67
C PRO A 117 9.04 -4.47 -1.20
N ARG A 118 7.97 -4.88 -1.90
CA ARG A 118 7.23 -6.11 -1.61
C ARG A 118 6.90 -6.88 -2.87
N VAL A 119 6.46 -8.12 -2.71
CA VAL A 119 5.95 -8.93 -3.83
C VAL A 119 4.72 -8.26 -4.42
N LEU A 120 4.72 -8.09 -5.74
CA LEU A 120 3.63 -7.48 -6.49
C LEU A 120 2.83 -8.54 -7.23
N GLY A 121 1.52 -8.42 -7.18
CA GLY A 121 0.61 -9.13 -8.06
C GLY A 121 0.56 -8.51 -9.45
N ILE A 122 -0.01 -9.25 -10.39
CA ILE A 122 -0.18 -8.83 -11.80
C ILE A 122 -0.84 -7.44 -11.94
N PRO A 123 -1.91 -7.09 -11.16
CA PRO A 123 -2.51 -5.77 -11.28
C PRO A 123 -1.57 -4.61 -10.89
N GLN A 124 -0.74 -4.82 -9.86
CA GLN A 124 0.24 -3.82 -9.43
C GLN A 124 1.37 -3.66 -10.44
N ILE A 125 1.83 -4.75 -11.04
CA ILE A 125 2.82 -4.72 -12.14
C ILE A 125 2.27 -3.94 -13.34
N LYS A 126 0.99 -4.16 -13.68
CA LYS A 126 0.32 -3.40 -14.75
C LYS A 126 0.30 -1.89 -14.44
N SER A 127 -0.04 -1.52 -13.21
CA SER A 127 -0.01 -0.11 -12.77
C SER A 127 1.39 0.50 -12.85
N LEU A 128 2.44 -0.25 -12.50
CA LEU A 128 3.82 0.20 -12.67
C LEU A 128 4.20 0.43 -14.13
N ARG A 129 3.82 -0.49 -15.03
CA ARG A 129 4.02 -0.31 -16.47
C ARG A 129 3.33 0.96 -16.96
N ASP A 130 2.05 1.15 -16.61
CA ASP A 130 1.29 2.32 -17.07
C ASP A 130 1.93 3.64 -16.56
N ARG A 131 2.51 3.64 -15.35
CA ARG A 131 3.28 4.78 -14.82
C ARG A 131 4.58 5.03 -15.59
N LEU A 132 5.30 3.97 -15.97
CA LEU A 132 6.51 4.08 -16.79
C LEU A 132 6.18 4.61 -18.18
N ASP A 133 5.10 4.15 -18.80
CA ASP A 133 4.64 4.62 -20.11
C ASP A 133 4.31 6.13 -20.06
N ASN A 134 3.60 6.58 -19.02
CA ASN A 134 3.34 8.00 -18.81
C ASN A 134 4.63 8.81 -18.63
N TRP A 135 5.60 8.28 -17.88
CA TRP A 135 6.88 8.94 -17.68
C TRP A 135 7.68 9.05 -18.98
N MET A 136 7.71 7.99 -19.81
CA MET A 136 8.33 8.03 -21.14
C MET A 136 7.68 9.09 -22.03
N GLY A 137 6.35 9.23 -21.99
CA GLY A 137 5.64 10.30 -22.69
C GLY A 137 6.06 11.70 -22.23
N LYS A 138 6.21 11.91 -20.91
CA LYS A 138 6.71 13.20 -20.37
C LYS A 138 8.13 13.52 -20.84
N VAL A 139 9.02 12.52 -20.86
CA VAL A 139 10.40 12.69 -21.35
C VAL A 139 10.42 13.03 -22.84
N HIS A 140 9.60 12.35 -23.65
CA HIS A 140 9.49 12.62 -25.07
C HIS A 140 8.98 14.05 -25.35
N ASN A 141 7.95 14.49 -24.62
CA ASN A 141 7.44 15.87 -24.76
C ASN A 141 8.50 16.91 -24.37
N ALA A 142 9.24 16.69 -23.28
CA ALA A 142 10.33 17.58 -22.89
C ALA A 142 11.43 17.65 -23.95
N TRP A 143 11.76 16.53 -24.59
CA TRP A 143 12.72 16.48 -25.68
C TRP A 143 12.24 17.29 -26.90
N LEU A 144 10.97 17.13 -27.30
CA LEU A 144 10.38 17.92 -28.40
C LEU A 144 10.39 19.42 -28.11
N SER A 145 10.11 19.82 -26.87
CA SER A 145 10.18 21.23 -26.46
C SER A 145 11.60 21.80 -26.60
N ILE A 146 12.62 21.04 -26.21
CA ILE A 146 14.03 21.44 -26.37
C ILE A 146 14.39 21.56 -27.85
N GLU A 147 14.00 20.57 -28.68
CA GLU A 147 14.28 20.59 -30.12
C GLU A 147 13.63 21.79 -30.81
N ALA A 148 12.41 22.18 -30.41
CA ALA A 148 11.72 23.35 -30.95
C ALA A 148 12.40 24.69 -30.61
N GLU A 149 13.04 24.81 -29.45
CA GLU A 149 13.74 26.04 -29.02
C GLU A 149 15.21 26.10 -29.48
N THR A 150 15.78 24.96 -29.92
CA THR A 150 17.19 24.88 -30.36
C THR A 150 17.51 25.76 -31.59
N PRO A 151 16.65 25.91 -32.62
CA PRO A 151 16.92 26.78 -33.75
C PRO A 151 17.13 28.25 -33.37
N ASP A 152 16.39 28.76 -32.39
CA ASP A 152 16.49 30.16 -31.94
C ASP A 152 17.77 30.43 -31.13
N LEU A 153 18.27 29.42 -30.41
CA LEU A 153 19.49 29.53 -29.58
C LEU A 153 20.78 29.39 -30.37
N VAL A 154 20.79 28.62 -31.47
CA VAL A 154 21.99 28.40 -32.31
C VAL A 154 22.13 29.44 -33.42
N ALA A 155 21.05 30.16 -33.75
CA ALA A 155 21.06 31.23 -34.75
C ALA A 155 21.41 32.64 -34.19
N SER A 156 21.73 32.74 -32.89
CA SER A 156 22.13 34.00 -32.20
C SER A 156 23.63 34.11 -32.00
#